data_AF-A0A3D9BY73-F1
#
_entry.id   AF-A0A3D9BY73-F1
#
_cell.length_a   1.000
_cell.length_b   1.000
_cell.length_c   1.000
_cell.angle_alpha   90.00
_cell.angle_beta   90.00
_cell.angle_gamma   90.00
#
_symmetry.space_group_name_H-M   'P 1'
#
loop_
_entity.id
_entity.type
_entity.pdbx_description
1 polymer ?
#
loop_
_entity_poly.entity_id
_entity_poly.type
_entity_poly.pdbx_seq_one_letter_code
_entity_poly.pdbx_strand_id
1 'polypeptide(L)'
;MRKTHLKSGLSAAALALGALATPALAEAPILVTTAADTGAGSLRAALAAAAEREGGAQIAIVTAEDIEIAETLDYAGTGPLTILGNGQTISTAANTTLLAASAGADLTVTDLTFRGPGGFDIEARGDLDGATAGKGIFVDVRDDQQGTVRLTLDNVTVAGVANHGVHVSDCSLADACGGGGGGAGDGSPASIAVHLNAVTIDDVGNGKFDADGLRVDERAGGDIRLVALDSTFTRVGADGVELDEGQAGHVIATIRGARFVDNGAYCHPDLLAAFMPEAPEGEFEAGARAEADIPGDVTGTPDDRCFEREVDLHDDGSVAEYEIGIDVDDGIDFDEAGAGDLRSLMIDSEIRGNFDEGVDYDEEGAGHILASYLRATGTGNADDAFKHSEADAGGVVGAMTASIATANGGKGAVFEEEDGGDVTVTVTGTITGNNDDGDDTGLELVQEDAGAGAATVTGSTLADGIDAEGVTVTRD
;
A
#
# COMPACT_ATOMS: atom_id res chain seq x y z
N MET A 1 -40.47 -87.08 -24.37
CA MET A 1 -40.08 -86.54 -25.71
C MET A 1 -39.77 -85.06 -25.54
N ARG A 2 -38.66 -84.60 -26.16
CA ARG A 2 -38.41 -83.25 -26.76
C ARG A 2 -39.42 -82.14 -26.44
N LYS A 3 -39.09 -80.86 -26.18
CA LYS A 3 -37.89 -80.03 -26.41
C LYS A 3 -38.21 -78.61 -25.85
N THR A 4 -37.19 -77.92 -25.32
CA THR A 4 -36.81 -76.47 -25.44
C THR A 4 -37.87 -75.42 -25.86
N HIS A 5 -37.92 -74.18 -25.32
CA HIS A 5 -36.89 -73.12 -25.21
C HIS A 5 -37.25 -72.13 -24.06
N LEU A 6 -36.35 -71.73 -23.17
CA LEU A 6 -35.33 -70.65 -23.26
C LEU A 6 -35.90 -69.24 -23.54
N LYS A 7 -35.79 -68.33 -22.54
CA LYS A 7 -35.15 -67.01 -22.71
C LYS A 7 -34.71 -66.45 -21.35
N SER A 8 -33.40 -66.25 -21.27
CA SER A 8 -32.59 -65.71 -20.19
C SER A 8 -32.61 -64.17 -20.17
N GLY A 9 -32.72 -63.57 -18.99
CA GLY A 9 -32.35 -62.19 -18.72
C GLY A 9 -31.19 -62.17 -17.74
N LEU A 10 -30.02 -61.73 -18.20
CA LEU A 10 -28.78 -61.58 -17.44
C LEU A 10 -28.79 -60.17 -16.84
N SER A 11 -28.72 -60.02 -15.52
CA SER A 11 -28.39 -58.75 -14.86
C SER A 11 -26.97 -58.85 -14.31
N ALA A 12 -26.08 -58.04 -14.88
CA ALA A 12 -24.71 -57.87 -14.41
C ALA A 12 -24.70 -56.89 -13.24
N ALA A 13 -24.19 -57.34 -12.09
CA ALA A 13 -23.87 -56.50 -10.96
C ALA A 13 -22.58 -55.72 -11.26
N ALA A 14 -22.64 -54.39 -11.26
CA ALA A 14 -21.46 -53.55 -11.33
C ALA A 14 -20.81 -53.50 -9.94
N LEU A 15 -19.57 -54.00 -9.84
CA LEU A 15 -18.70 -53.79 -8.70
C LEU A 15 -18.25 -52.32 -8.70
N ALA A 16 -18.67 -51.56 -7.70
CA ALA A 16 -18.08 -50.26 -7.39
C ALA A 16 -16.69 -50.50 -6.77
N LEU A 17 -15.63 -50.20 -7.54
CA LEU A 17 -14.28 -50.06 -6.99
C LEU A 17 -14.24 -48.71 -6.25
N GLY A 18 -14.27 -48.77 -4.91
CA GLY A 18 -13.97 -47.61 -4.08
C GLY A 18 -12.51 -47.21 -4.28
N ALA A 19 -12.29 -46.05 -4.88
CA ALA A 19 -10.99 -45.38 -4.84
C ALA A 19 -10.72 -44.96 -3.39
N LEU A 20 -9.81 -45.66 -2.74
CA LEU A 20 -9.20 -45.20 -1.49
C LEU A 20 -8.38 -43.96 -1.84
N ALA A 21 -8.88 -42.78 -1.49
CA ALA A 21 -8.09 -41.56 -1.50
C ALA A 21 -6.92 -41.76 -0.55
N THR A 22 -5.73 -41.97 -1.09
CA THR A 22 -4.49 -41.90 -0.32
C THR A 22 -4.32 -40.47 0.16
N PRO A 23 -4.04 -40.22 1.45
CA PRO A 23 -3.66 -38.89 1.88
C PRO A 23 -2.42 -38.48 1.07
N ALA A 24 -2.48 -37.32 0.42
CA ALA A 24 -1.32 -36.73 -0.23
C ALA A 24 -0.22 -36.60 0.83
N LEU A 25 0.87 -37.35 0.66
CA LEU A 25 2.06 -37.15 1.47
C LEU A 25 2.60 -35.77 1.09
N ALA A 26 2.66 -34.85 2.06
CA ALA A 26 3.31 -33.56 1.84
C ALA A 26 4.73 -33.82 1.30
N GLU A 27 5.01 -33.26 0.13
CA GLU A 27 6.29 -33.46 -0.53
C GLU A 27 7.41 -32.84 0.31
N ALA A 28 8.56 -33.51 0.39
CA ALA A 28 9.67 -33.02 1.20
C ALA A 28 10.14 -31.63 0.70
N PRO A 29 10.64 -30.77 1.62
CA PRO A 29 11.17 -29.47 1.25
C PRO A 29 12.35 -29.59 0.28
N ILE A 30 12.44 -28.65 -0.65
CA ILE A 30 13.61 -28.47 -1.53
C ILE A 30 14.68 -27.72 -0.74
N LEU A 31 15.90 -28.26 -0.70
CA LEU A 31 16.96 -27.71 0.13
C LEU A 31 17.88 -26.80 -0.67
N VAL A 32 18.10 -25.58 -0.16
CA VAL A 32 19.17 -24.68 -0.62
C VAL A 32 20.39 -24.92 0.25
N THR A 33 21.42 -25.50 -0.34
CA THR A 33 22.60 -26.05 0.35
C THR A 33 23.88 -25.27 0.08
N THR A 34 23.82 -24.26 -0.77
CA THR A 34 24.97 -23.44 -1.18
C THR A 34 24.54 -21.99 -1.35
N ALA A 35 25.46 -21.06 -1.13
CA ALA A 35 25.28 -19.62 -1.41
C ALA A 35 25.55 -19.21 -2.87
N ALA A 36 25.91 -20.14 -3.75
CA ALA A 36 26.10 -19.83 -5.15
C ALA A 36 24.78 -19.36 -5.79
N ASP A 37 24.84 -18.29 -6.60
CA ASP A 37 23.69 -17.76 -7.35
C ASP A 37 23.03 -18.83 -8.24
N THR A 38 23.84 -19.66 -8.90
CA THR A 38 23.37 -20.66 -9.86
C THR A 38 23.93 -22.06 -9.60
N GLY A 39 23.29 -23.06 -10.21
CA GLY A 39 23.72 -24.46 -10.14
C GLY A 39 23.00 -25.27 -9.06
N ALA A 40 23.31 -26.57 -9.00
CA ALA A 40 22.62 -27.48 -8.09
C ALA A 40 22.78 -27.04 -6.62
N GLY A 41 21.65 -26.97 -5.90
CA GLY A 41 21.61 -26.56 -4.49
C GLY A 41 21.58 -25.05 -4.24
N SER A 42 21.60 -24.21 -5.28
CA SER A 42 21.31 -22.77 -5.19
C SER A 42 19.82 -22.50 -4.95
N LEU A 43 19.49 -21.29 -4.48
CA LEU A 43 18.11 -20.82 -4.35
C LEU A 43 17.41 -20.76 -5.72
N ARG A 44 18.10 -20.28 -6.76
CA ARG A 44 17.58 -20.26 -8.13
C ARG A 44 17.17 -21.65 -8.64
N ALA A 45 18.02 -22.66 -8.41
CA ALA A 45 17.68 -24.03 -8.77
C ALA A 45 16.52 -24.60 -7.95
N ALA A 46 16.37 -24.17 -6.69
CA ALA A 46 15.26 -24.57 -5.84
C ALA A 46 13.92 -23.96 -6.31
N LEU A 47 13.91 -22.68 -6.71
CA LEU A 47 12.74 -22.01 -7.28
C LEU A 47 12.30 -22.67 -8.58
N ALA A 48 13.25 -22.97 -9.48
CA ALA A 48 12.94 -23.69 -10.71
C ALA A 48 12.33 -25.08 -10.44
N ALA A 49 12.84 -25.82 -9.45
CA ALA A 49 12.29 -27.12 -9.06
C ALA A 49 10.93 -27.01 -8.34
N ALA A 50 10.69 -25.91 -7.62
CA ALA A 50 9.42 -25.62 -6.99
C ALA A 50 8.34 -25.31 -8.03
N ALA A 51 8.68 -24.58 -9.10
CA ALA A 51 7.73 -24.16 -10.14
C ALA A 51 7.11 -25.35 -10.89
N GLU A 52 7.79 -26.49 -10.92
CA GLU A 52 7.29 -27.74 -11.49
C GLU A 52 6.24 -28.45 -10.60
N ARG A 53 5.95 -27.93 -9.39
CA ARG A 53 5.00 -28.51 -8.42
C ARG A 53 3.69 -27.74 -8.39
N GLU A 54 2.68 -28.23 -9.11
CA GLU A 54 1.34 -27.62 -9.14
C GLU A 54 0.66 -27.54 -7.76
N GLY A 55 0.97 -28.47 -6.85
CA GLY A 55 0.38 -28.53 -5.50
C GLY A 55 1.01 -27.58 -4.47
N GLY A 56 1.95 -26.74 -4.89
CA GLY A 56 2.77 -25.89 -4.04
C GLY A 56 4.04 -26.56 -3.55
N ALA A 57 4.99 -25.74 -3.10
CA ALA A 57 6.32 -26.15 -2.74
C ALA A 57 6.82 -25.45 -1.47
N GLN A 58 7.68 -26.13 -0.74
CA GLN A 58 8.46 -25.54 0.35
C GLN A 58 9.94 -25.60 0.00
N ILE A 59 10.62 -24.47 0.12
CA ILE A 59 12.07 -24.34 0.03
C ILE A 59 12.60 -24.08 1.45
N ALA A 60 13.67 -24.77 1.84
CA ALA A 60 14.36 -24.53 3.11
C ALA A 60 15.82 -24.17 2.85
N ILE A 61 16.25 -23.02 3.35
CA ILE A 61 17.63 -22.55 3.23
C ILE A 61 18.45 -23.11 4.40
N VAL A 62 19.29 -24.09 4.09
CA VAL A 62 20.10 -24.83 5.08
C VAL A 62 21.58 -24.46 5.03
N THR A 63 22.00 -23.68 4.02
CA THR A 63 23.30 -22.99 4.05
C THR A 63 23.30 -21.92 5.13
N ALA A 64 24.43 -21.68 5.79
CA ALA A 64 24.59 -20.59 6.75
C ALA A 64 25.20 -19.32 6.12
N GLU A 65 25.56 -19.39 4.84
CA GLU A 65 26.15 -18.28 4.09
C GLU A 65 25.06 -17.40 3.46
N ASP A 66 25.33 -16.09 3.39
CA ASP A 66 24.54 -15.14 2.62
C ASP A 66 24.61 -15.45 1.12
N ILE A 67 23.54 -15.14 0.39
CA ILE A 67 23.39 -15.45 -1.03
C ILE A 67 23.51 -14.14 -1.83
N GLU A 68 24.49 -14.08 -2.72
CA GLU A 68 24.63 -12.97 -3.68
C GLU A 68 24.06 -13.40 -5.03
N ILE A 69 23.14 -12.61 -5.58
CA ILE A 69 22.49 -12.87 -6.87
C ILE A 69 22.91 -11.82 -7.90
N ALA A 70 23.14 -12.25 -9.15
CA ALA A 70 23.46 -11.35 -10.24
C ALA A 70 22.21 -10.79 -10.95
N GLU A 71 21.08 -11.47 -10.83
CA GLU A 71 19.81 -11.17 -11.48
C GLU A 71 18.64 -11.66 -10.62
N THR A 72 17.42 -11.17 -10.90
CA THR A 72 16.19 -11.54 -10.20
C THR A 72 16.03 -13.03 -9.96
N LEU A 73 15.65 -13.40 -8.73
CA LEU A 73 15.16 -14.73 -8.41
C LEU A 73 13.69 -14.82 -8.81
N ASP A 74 13.43 -15.42 -9.97
CA ASP A 74 12.08 -15.56 -10.51
C ASP A 74 11.46 -16.91 -10.14
N TYR A 75 10.25 -16.86 -9.57
CA TYR A 75 9.35 -17.98 -9.37
C TYR A 75 8.18 -17.89 -10.35
N ALA A 76 8.35 -18.56 -11.50
CA ALA A 76 7.34 -18.63 -12.55
C ALA A 76 6.27 -19.74 -12.33
N GLY A 77 6.18 -20.31 -11.13
CA GLY A 77 5.19 -21.33 -10.79
C GLY A 77 3.88 -20.72 -10.31
N THR A 78 2.75 -21.39 -10.57
CA THR A 78 1.42 -20.93 -10.11
C THR A 78 1.00 -21.54 -8.77
N GLY A 79 1.70 -22.58 -8.31
CA GLY A 79 1.42 -23.22 -7.02
C GLY A 79 1.97 -22.38 -5.85
N PRO A 80 1.36 -22.44 -4.65
CA PRO A 80 1.85 -21.71 -3.48
C PRO A 80 3.32 -22.03 -3.16
N LEU A 81 4.10 -21.01 -2.80
CA LEU A 81 5.51 -21.14 -2.45
C LEU A 81 5.75 -20.70 -1.00
N THR A 82 6.40 -21.54 -0.22
CA THR A 82 6.96 -21.18 1.09
C THR A 82 8.48 -21.23 1.04
N ILE A 83 9.15 -20.13 1.40
CA ILE A 83 10.60 -20.05 1.56
C ILE A 83 10.91 -19.88 3.04
N LEU A 84 11.56 -20.89 3.62
CA LEU A 84 12.02 -20.90 5.01
C LEU A 84 13.49 -20.51 5.06
N GLY A 85 13.76 -19.29 5.52
CA GLY A 85 15.09 -18.83 5.87
C GLY A 85 15.56 -19.31 7.24
N ASN A 86 16.74 -18.85 7.60
CA ASN A 86 17.36 -19.02 8.92
C ASN A 86 18.27 -17.81 9.22
N GLY A 87 17.88 -16.61 8.77
CA GLY A 87 18.56 -15.33 8.99
C GLY A 87 19.60 -14.94 7.93
N GLN A 88 19.58 -15.56 6.75
CA GLN A 88 20.51 -15.22 5.67
C GLN A 88 20.10 -13.92 4.98
N THR A 89 21.09 -13.19 4.45
CA THR A 89 20.88 -12.10 3.51
C THR A 89 20.92 -12.61 2.07
N ILE A 90 19.90 -12.30 1.30
CA ILE A 90 19.87 -12.36 -0.16
C ILE A 90 20.17 -10.94 -0.65
N SER A 91 21.27 -10.77 -1.38
CA SER A 91 21.73 -9.45 -1.81
C SER A 91 22.12 -9.40 -3.28
N THR A 92 22.11 -8.21 -3.85
CA THR A 92 22.60 -7.96 -5.20
C THR A 92 23.30 -6.61 -5.29
N ALA A 93 24.30 -6.52 -6.15
CA ALA A 93 24.92 -5.25 -6.53
C ALA A 93 24.26 -4.61 -7.77
N ALA A 94 23.29 -5.31 -8.39
CA ALA A 94 22.57 -4.83 -9.56
C ALA A 94 21.30 -4.09 -9.15
N ASN A 95 20.91 -3.09 -9.95
CA ASN A 95 19.56 -2.51 -9.89
C ASN A 95 18.58 -3.49 -10.56
N THR A 96 18.05 -4.43 -9.78
CA THR A 96 17.16 -5.49 -10.24
C THR A 96 16.24 -5.92 -9.11
N THR A 97 15.06 -6.46 -9.45
CA THR A 97 14.16 -7.02 -8.43
C THR A 97 14.81 -8.21 -7.74
N LEU A 98 14.79 -8.31 -6.41
CA LEU A 98 15.46 -9.44 -5.74
C LEU A 98 14.70 -10.75 -5.88
N LEU A 99 13.40 -10.75 -5.55
CA LEU A 99 12.51 -11.91 -5.64
C LEU A 99 11.22 -11.52 -6.38
N ALA A 100 10.84 -12.31 -7.39
CA ALA A 100 9.58 -12.14 -8.10
C ALA A 100 8.78 -13.46 -8.09
N ALA A 101 7.50 -13.39 -7.76
CA ALA A 101 6.50 -14.42 -8.04
C ALA A 101 5.68 -13.96 -9.26
N SER A 102 6.18 -14.26 -10.45
CA SER A 102 5.71 -13.70 -11.74
C SER A 102 4.47 -14.38 -12.33
N ALA A 103 3.90 -15.35 -11.60
CA ALA A 103 2.76 -16.11 -12.06
C ALA A 103 1.66 -16.19 -11.00
N GLY A 104 1.52 -15.16 -10.16
CA GLY A 104 0.41 -14.98 -9.22
C GLY A 104 0.28 -16.06 -8.15
N ALA A 105 1.40 -16.61 -7.70
CA ALA A 105 1.38 -17.60 -6.62
C ALA A 105 1.29 -16.95 -5.25
N ASP A 106 0.57 -17.62 -4.34
CA ASP A 106 0.68 -17.32 -2.91
C ASP A 106 2.15 -17.47 -2.46
N LEU A 107 2.68 -16.46 -1.80
CA LEU A 107 4.07 -16.40 -1.37
C LEU A 107 4.14 -16.27 0.16
N THR A 108 4.90 -17.16 0.79
CA THR A 108 5.27 -17.06 2.20
C THR A 108 6.79 -17.06 2.32
N VAL A 109 7.33 -16.06 3.02
CA VAL A 109 8.77 -15.94 3.28
C VAL A 109 9.01 -15.71 4.76
N THR A 110 9.97 -16.44 5.34
CA THR A 110 10.32 -16.29 6.77
C THR A 110 11.82 -16.13 6.96
N ASP A 111 12.23 -15.35 7.97
CA ASP A 111 13.61 -15.26 8.47
C ASP A 111 14.66 -14.94 7.40
N LEU A 112 14.43 -13.93 6.56
CA LEU A 112 15.34 -13.50 5.49
C LEU A 112 15.50 -11.98 5.40
N THR A 113 16.66 -11.55 4.93
CA THR A 113 16.89 -10.16 4.52
C THR A 113 17.07 -10.09 3.01
N PHE A 114 16.33 -9.23 2.32
CA PHE A 114 16.52 -8.85 0.93
C PHE A 114 17.18 -7.49 0.88
N ARG A 115 18.37 -7.39 0.27
CA ARG A 115 19.16 -6.16 0.24
C ARG A 115 19.62 -5.81 -1.17
N GLY A 116 19.06 -4.74 -1.73
CA GLY A 116 19.53 -4.14 -2.97
C GLY A 116 20.87 -3.41 -2.82
N PRO A 117 21.36 -2.76 -3.89
CA PRO A 117 22.65 -2.10 -3.89
C PRO A 117 22.70 -0.84 -3.00
N GLY A 118 21.55 -0.22 -2.71
CA GLY A 118 21.43 1.04 -1.97
C GLY A 118 22.05 2.23 -2.70
N GLY A 119 22.03 3.39 -2.03
CA GLY A 119 22.62 4.62 -2.55
C GLY A 119 21.81 5.26 -3.68
N PHE A 120 20.50 5.00 -3.70
CA PHE A 120 19.56 5.70 -4.56
C PHE A 120 19.10 6.99 -3.88
N ASP A 121 18.93 8.02 -4.70
CA ASP A 121 18.28 9.28 -4.37
C ASP A 121 17.78 9.91 -5.69
N ILE A 122 17.16 11.09 -5.63
CA ILE A 122 16.65 11.80 -6.81
C ILE A 122 17.74 12.14 -7.85
N GLU A 123 19.02 12.23 -7.46
CA GLU A 123 20.15 12.44 -8.38
C GLU A 123 20.77 11.12 -8.89
N ALA A 124 20.60 10.04 -8.14
CA ALA A 124 21.13 8.69 -8.38
C ALA A 124 20.03 7.66 -8.67
N ARG A 125 19.01 8.07 -9.41
CA ARG A 125 17.83 7.29 -9.78
C ARG A 125 18.14 5.94 -10.46
N GLY A 126 17.29 4.95 -10.19
CA GLY A 126 17.31 3.60 -10.76
C GLY A 126 16.54 3.45 -12.07
N ASP A 127 15.86 4.48 -12.56
CA ASP A 127 15.03 4.47 -13.77
C ASP A 127 15.61 5.36 -14.91
N LEU A 128 16.86 5.80 -14.80
CA LEU A 128 17.53 6.60 -15.81
C LEU A 128 18.02 5.77 -17.01
N ASP A 129 18.22 6.45 -18.15
CA ASP A 129 18.78 5.87 -19.38
C ASP A 129 18.04 4.62 -19.91
N GLY A 130 16.74 4.51 -19.59
CA GLY A 130 15.89 3.36 -19.97
C GLY A 130 16.10 2.12 -19.10
N ALA A 131 16.74 2.26 -17.93
CA ALA A 131 16.77 1.22 -16.91
C ALA A 131 15.40 1.10 -16.22
N THR A 132 15.14 -0.08 -15.67
CA THR A 132 13.98 -0.32 -14.79
C THR A 132 14.48 -0.35 -13.36
N ALA A 133 13.85 0.44 -12.48
CA ALA A 133 14.15 0.43 -11.06
C ALA A 133 13.75 -0.92 -10.43
N GLY A 134 14.69 -1.57 -9.75
CA GLY A 134 14.50 -2.87 -9.12
C GLY A 134 13.73 -2.79 -7.81
N LYS A 135 12.90 -3.81 -7.54
CA LYS A 135 12.07 -3.95 -6.32
C LYS A 135 12.68 -4.92 -5.30
N GLY A 136 12.18 -4.95 -4.07
CA GLY A 136 12.58 -5.99 -3.11
C GLY A 136 11.90 -7.32 -3.39
N ILE A 137 10.60 -7.38 -3.14
CA ILE A 137 9.73 -8.53 -3.39
C ILE A 137 8.59 -8.09 -4.29
N PHE A 138 8.39 -8.81 -5.39
CA PHE A 138 7.31 -8.54 -6.33
C PHE A 138 6.39 -9.76 -6.48
N VAL A 139 5.08 -9.55 -6.43
CA VAL A 139 4.06 -10.55 -6.75
C VAL A 139 3.21 -9.99 -7.88
N ASP A 140 3.26 -10.67 -9.02
CA ASP A 140 2.50 -10.31 -10.22
C ASP A 140 1.23 -11.15 -10.27
N VAL A 141 0.07 -10.54 -10.03
CA VAL A 141 -1.22 -11.22 -10.10
C VAL A 141 -1.61 -11.39 -11.56
N ARG A 142 -2.08 -12.58 -11.93
CA ARG A 142 -2.44 -12.86 -13.33
C ARG A 142 -3.78 -12.20 -13.64
N ASP A 143 -3.92 -11.63 -14.83
CA ASP A 143 -5.19 -11.03 -15.32
C ASP A 143 -6.43 -11.94 -15.17
N ASP A 144 -6.26 -13.27 -15.21
CA ASP A 144 -7.34 -14.26 -15.10
C ASP A 144 -7.52 -14.87 -13.70
N GLN A 145 -6.74 -14.38 -12.73
CA GLN A 145 -6.72 -14.90 -11.38
C GLN A 145 -8.05 -14.66 -10.67
N GLN A 146 -8.42 -15.58 -9.80
CA GLN A 146 -9.62 -15.51 -8.99
C GLN A 146 -9.29 -15.94 -7.57
N GLY A 147 -10.18 -15.61 -6.63
CA GLY A 147 -10.03 -15.99 -5.23
C GLY A 147 -9.19 -14.95 -4.50
N THR A 148 -8.12 -15.37 -3.82
CA THR A 148 -7.28 -14.45 -3.05
C THR A 148 -5.81 -14.79 -3.27
N VAL A 149 -5.02 -13.84 -3.73
CA VAL A 149 -3.55 -13.90 -3.74
C VAL A 149 -3.05 -13.56 -2.35
N ARG A 150 -2.16 -14.38 -1.79
CA ARG A 150 -1.61 -14.15 -0.44
C ARG A 150 -0.12 -13.90 -0.45
N LEU A 151 0.28 -12.79 0.17
CA LEU A 151 1.66 -12.56 0.59
C LEU A 151 1.75 -12.66 2.11
N THR A 152 2.69 -13.45 2.62
CA THR A 152 2.97 -13.56 4.05
C THR A 152 4.46 -13.42 4.30
N LEU A 153 4.85 -12.40 5.06
CA LEU A 153 6.22 -12.13 5.45
C LEU A 153 6.33 -12.19 6.98
N ASP A 154 7.23 -13.03 7.49
CA ASP A 154 7.46 -13.23 8.93
C ASP A 154 8.94 -13.07 9.25
N ASN A 155 9.30 -12.06 10.06
CA ASN A 155 10.69 -11.73 10.37
C ASN A 155 11.54 -11.52 9.10
N VAL A 156 11.03 -10.69 8.19
CA VAL A 156 11.68 -10.36 6.90
C VAL A 156 12.15 -8.91 6.91
N THR A 157 13.32 -8.67 6.35
CA THR A 157 13.81 -7.30 6.07
C THR A 157 13.93 -7.08 4.58
N VAL A 158 13.50 -5.92 4.07
CA VAL A 158 13.73 -5.47 2.70
C VAL A 158 14.40 -4.10 2.76
N ALA A 159 15.50 -3.92 2.03
CA ALA A 159 16.23 -2.65 2.06
C ALA A 159 17.02 -2.34 0.79
N GLY A 160 17.25 -1.04 0.54
CA GLY A 160 18.23 -0.56 -0.44
C GLY A 160 17.87 -0.84 -1.90
N VAL A 161 16.59 -0.91 -2.22
CA VAL A 161 16.10 -1.09 -3.61
C VAL A 161 15.64 0.24 -4.17
N ALA A 162 15.76 0.42 -5.49
CA ALA A 162 15.46 1.69 -6.15
C ALA A 162 13.95 1.98 -6.22
N ASN A 163 13.15 0.93 -6.38
CA ASN A 163 11.71 1.01 -6.53
C ASN A 163 11.02 0.52 -5.24
N HIS A 164 9.74 0.15 -5.30
CA HIS A 164 8.99 -0.34 -4.14
C HIS A 164 9.74 -1.46 -3.39
N GLY A 165 9.67 -1.43 -2.06
CA GLY A 165 10.22 -2.49 -1.21
C GLY A 165 9.50 -3.81 -1.45
N VAL A 166 8.18 -3.80 -1.26
CA VAL A 166 7.29 -4.92 -1.52
C VAL A 166 6.17 -4.44 -2.42
N HIS A 167 5.89 -5.17 -3.49
CA HIS A 167 4.86 -4.79 -4.45
C HIS A 167 4.00 -5.99 -4.81
N VAL A 168 2.68 -5.88 -4.63
CA VAL A 168 1.70 -6.85 -5.12
C VAL A 168 0.81 -6.13 -6.12
N SER A 169 0.92 -6.48 -7.39
CA SER A 169 0.23 -5.79 -8.48
C SER A 169 -0.81 -6.71 -9.10
N ASP A 170 -2.09 -6.32 -9.03
CA ASP A 170 -3.18 -6.85 -9.86
C ASP A 170 -3.60 -5.84 -10.92
N CYS A 171 -2.62 -5.41 -11.70
CA CYS A 171 -2.81 -4.43 -12.73
C CYS A 171 -2.21 -4.89 -14.06
N SER A 172 -3.05 -4.87 -15.09
CA SER A 172 -2.69 -5.33 -16.44
C SER A 172 -1.68 -4.43 -17.17
N LEU A 173 -1.36 -3.25 -16.62
CA LEU A 173 -0.39 -2.30 -17.18
C LEU A 173 1.02 -2.43 -16.58
N ALA A 174 1.25 -3.41 -15.70
CA ALA A 174 2.54 -3.66 -15.04
C ALA A 174 3.12 -2.41 -14.33
N ASP A 175 4.30 -1.92 -14.72
CA ASP A 175 4.95 -0.76 -14.07
C ASP A 175 4.30 0.60 -14.43
N ALA A 176 3.25 0.60 -15.25
CA ALA A 176 2.49 1.80 -15.60
C ALA A 176 1.16 1.91 -14.82
N CYS A 177 1.02 1.12 -13.76
CA CYS A 177 -0.08 1.18 -12.79
C CYS A 177 0.22 2.26 -11.74
N GLY A 178 -0.82 2.93 -11.22
CA GLY A 178 -0.66 4.07 -10.29
C GLY A 178 -0.57 5.43 -10.98
N GLY A 179 -1.17 5.61 -12.16
CA GLY A 179 -1.26 6.93 -12.79
C GLY A 179 -2.57 7.63 -12.44
N GLY A 180 -2.54 8.56 -11.47
CA GLY A 180 -3.70 9.33 -10.97
C GLY A 180 -4.24 8.78 -9.64
N GLY A 181 -4.91 9.64 -8.85
CA GLY A 181 -5.37 9.43 -7.46
C GLY A 181 -6.10 8.12 -7.19
N GLY A 182 -7.41 8.03 -7.35
CA GLY A 182 -8.13 6.84 -6.91
C GLY A 182 -8.01 5.62 -7.81
N GLY A 183 -6.95 4.83 -7.72
CA GLY A 183 -7.09 3.37 -7.87
C GLY A 183 -7.44 2.79 -9.26
N ALA A 184 -7.88 3.56 -10.25
CA ALA A 184 -8.64 3.07 -11.39
C ALA A 184 -7.78 2.27 -12.39
N GLY A 185 -8.31 1.15 -12.89
CA GLY A 185 -7.61 0.35 -13.89
C GLY A 185 -8.31 -0.93 -14.31
N ASP A 186 -7.57 -1.77 -15.04
CA ASP A 186 -7.99 -3.11 -15.43
C ASP A 186 -7.11 -4.13 -14.66
N GLY A 187 -7.74 -4.91 -13.77
CA GLY A 187 -7.13 -6.00 -13.00
C GLY A 187 -7.88 -7.33 -13.09
N SER A 188 -7.48 -8.31 -12.28
CA SER A 188 -8.12 -9.62 -12.17
C SER A 188 -9.26 -9.62 -11.13
N PRO A 189 -10.22 -10.56 -11.17
CA PRO A 189 -11.24 -10.68 -10.10
C PRO A 189 -10.72 -11.15 -8.72
N ALA A 190 -9.41 -11.14 -8.45
CA ALA A 190 -8.83 -11.69 -7.24
C ALA A 190 -8.66 -10.63 -6.15
N SER A 191 -9.03 -10.97 -4.92
CA SER A 191 -8.63 -10.18 -3.77
C SER A 191 -7.13 -10.34 -3.49
N ILE A 192 -6.53 -9.36 -2.84
CA ILE A 192 -5.16 -9.42 -2.34
C ILE A 192 -5.17 -9.46 -0.82
N ALA A 193 -4.37 -10.33 -0.22
CA ALA A 193 -4.18 -10.37 1.23
C ALA A 193 -2.69 -10.39 1.59
N VAL A 194 -2.26 -9.37 2.32
CA VAL A 194 -0.89 -9.18 2.79
C VAL A 194 -0.84 -9.32 4.31
N HIS A 195 0.03 -10.19 4.80
CA HIS A 195 0.27 -10.38 6.23
C HIS A 195 1.74 -10.19 6.55
N LEU A 196 2.05 -9.15 7.32
CA LEU A 196 3.37 -8.78 7.77
C LEU A 196 3.47 -8.99 9.28
N ASN A 197 4.47 -9.74 9.72
CA ASN A 197 4.77 -9.93 11.13
C ASN A 197 6.27 -9.73 11.38
N ALA A 198 6.61 -8.75 12.22
CA ALA A 198 8.00 -8.38 12.49
C ALA A 198 8.81 -8.06 11.21
N VAL A 199 8.19 -7.36 10.26
CA VAL A 199 8.83 -6.98 8.99
C VAL A 199 9.54 -5.63 9.14
N THR A 200 10.66 -5.45 8.47
CA THR A 200 11.34 -4.15 8.35
C THR A 200 11.53 -3.81 6.88
N ILE A 201 10.97 -2.69 6.46
CA ILE A 201 11.19 -2.08 5.14
C ILE A 201 11.92 -0.77 5.39
N ASP A 202 13.13 -0.66 4.85
CA ASP A 202 14.08 0.38 5.23
C ASP A 202 14.87 0.88 4.01
N ASP A 203 14.85 2.18 3.74
CA ASP A 203 15.67 2.80 2.69
C ASP A 203 15.40 2.14 1.31
N VAL A 204 14.12 2.07 0.96
CA VAL A 204 13.62 1.58 -0.33
C VAL A 204 12.92 2.73 -1.06
N GLY A 205 12.69 2.60 -2.36
CA GLY A 205 11.92 3.61 -3.10
C GLY A 205 12.68 4.89 -3.46
N ASN A 206 13.87 5.12 -2.89
CA ASN A 206 14.63 6.35 -3.15
C ASN A 206 15.20 6.49 -4.59
N GLY A 207 14.91 5.56 -5.50
CA GLY A 207 15.46 5.55 -6.86
C GLY A 207 14.45 5.77 -7.97
N LYS A 208 13.18 6.02 -7.65
CA LYS A 208 12.09 6.28 -8.60
C LYS A 208 11.05 7.13 -7.88
N PHE A 209 10.45 8.08 -8.59
CA PHE A 209 9.23 8.78 -8.14
C PHE A 209 8.13 7.77 -7.82
N ASP A 210 7.39 8.01 -6.73
CA ASP A 210 6.24 7.22 -6.31
C ASP A 210 6.62 5.72 -6.19
N ALA A 211 7.38 5.45 -5.13
CA ALA A 211 7.96 4.14 -4.87
C ALA A 211 8.01 3.84 -3.36
N ASP A 212 7.11 2.94 -2.97
CA ASP A 212 6.64 2.80 -1.58
C ASP A 212 7.32 1.66 -0.86
N GLY A 213 7.05 1.58 0.44
CA GLY A 213 7.58 0.53 1.28
C GLY A 213 6.86 -0.77 0.94
N LEU A 214 5.54 -0.71 1.03
CA LEU A 214 4.60 -1.71 0.53
C LEU A 214 3.62 -1.01 -0.41
N ARG A 215 3.57 -1.45 -1.67
CA ARG A 215 2.56 -1.07 -2.67
C ARG A 215 1.63 -2.25 -2.92
N VAL A 216 0.32 -2.03 -2.85
CA VAL A 216 -0.68 -3.04 -3.24
C VAL A 216 -1.69 -2.43 -4.19
N ASP A 217 -1.70 -2.93 -5.41
CA ASP A 217 -2.65 -2.50 -6.44
C ASP A 217 -3.71 -3.57 -6.65
N GLU A 218 -4.97 -3.28 -6.31
CA GLU A 218 -6.13 -4.03 -6.78
C GLU A 218 -6.94 -3.12 -7.70
N ARG A 219 -6.98 -3.45 -8.99
CA ARG A 219 -7.57 -2.57 -10.02
C ARG A 219 -8.92 -3.07 -10.52
N ALA A 220 -9.56 -3.99 -9.82
CA ALA A 220 -10.80 -4.65 -10.21
C ALA A 220 -11.77 -4.70 -9.04
N GLY A 221 -12.50 -5.81 -8.84
CA GLY A 221 -13.56 -5.89 -7.83
C GLY A 221 -13.21 -6.75 -6.62
N GLY A 222 -11.91 -6.99 -6.39
CA GLY A 222 -11.38 -7.77 -5.29
C GLY A 222 -10.99 -6.88 -4.11
N ASP A 223 -11.13 -7.38 -2.89
CA ASP A 223 -10.68 -6.59 -1.72
C ASP A 223 -9.15 -6.60 -1.54
N ILE A 224 -8.62 -5.52 -0.98
CA ILE A 224 -7.30 -5.50 -0.34
C ILE A 224 -7.44 -5.77 1.16
N ARG A 225 -6.64 -6.70 1.69
CA ARG A 225 -6.57 -7.00 3.12
C ARG A 225 -5.14 -6.91 3.63
N LEU A 226 -4.86 -5.93 4.49
CA LEU A 226 -3.57 -5.79 5.15
C LEU A 226 -3.66 -6.15 6.64
N VAL A 227 -2.71 -6.97 7.10
CA VAL A 227 -2.41 -7.13 8.51
C VAL A 227 -0.93 -6.85 8.74
N ALA A 228 -0.61 -5.77 9.43
CA ALA A 228 0.76 -5.37 9.76
C ALA A 228 0.98 -5.40 11.27
N LEU A 229 1.77 -6.38 11.74
CA LEU A 229 2.06 -6.62 13.15
C LEU A 229 3.54 -6.35 13.44
N ASP A 230 3.80 -5.51 14.43
CA ASP A 230 5.14 -5.24 14.97
C ASP A 230 6.17 -4.92 13.86
N SER A 231 5.73 -4.26 12.78
CA SER A 231 6.50 -4.01 11.57
C SER A 231 6.95 -2.55 11.46
N THR A 232 8.02 -2.29 10.73
CA THR A 232 8.62 -0.95 10.58
C THR A 232 8.81 -0.61 9.12
N PHE A 233 8.35 0.56 8.73
CA PHE A 233 8.55 1.21 7.44
C PHE A 233 9.29 2.51 7.74
N THR A 234 10.48 2.69 7.17
CA THR A 234 11.30 3.85 7.50
C THR A 234 12.21 4.27 6.36
N ARG A 235 12.37 5.58 6.17
CA ARG A 235 13.20 6.14 5.08
C ARG A 235 12.78 5.62 3.71
N VAL A 236 11.49 5.39 3.55
CA VAL A 236 10.95 5.09 2.23
C VAL A 236 10.97 6.36 1.38
N GLY A 237 11.27 6.21 0.09
CA GLY A 237 11.29 7.31 -0.86
C GLY A 237 9.94 8.00 -0.98
N ALA A 238 8.87 7.23 -1.17
CA ALA A 238 7.48 7.66 -1.10
C ALA A 238 6.81 7.09 0.16
N ASP A 239 5.59 6.55 0.05
CA ASP A 239 4.79 6.11 1.19
C ASP A 239 5.41 4.97 1.97
N GLY A 240 5.21 4.97 3.28
CA GLY A 240 5.49 3.77 4.06
C GLY A 240 4.70 2.56 3.56
N VAL A 241 3.40 2.75 3.34
CA VAL A 241 2.47 1.77 2.77
C VAL A 241 1.44 2.51 1.95
N GLU A 242 1.21 2.04 0.73
CA GLU A 242 0.17 2.52 -0.17
C GLU A 242 -0.75 1.34 -0.58
N LEU A 243 -2.07 1.51 -0.50
CA LEU A 243 -3.05 0.50 -0.91
C LEU A 243 -4.12 1.11 -1.83
N ASP A 244 -4.12 0.69 -3.09
CA ASP A 244 -5.06 1.20 -4.11
C ASP A 244 -6.11 0.15 -4.44
N GLU A 245 -7.34 0.36 -4.01
CA GLU A 245 -8.50 -0.36 -4.55
C GLU A 245 -9.21 0.50 -5.60
N GLY A 246 -9.40 -0.07 -6.79
CA GLY A 246 -9.82 0.70 -7.96
C GLY A 246 -11.28 0.60 -8.38
N GLN A 247 -12.13 -0.24 -7.78
CA GLN A 247 -13.53 -0.34 -8.22
C GLN A 247 -14.60 -0.60 -7.16
N ALA A 248 -14.65 -1.76 -6.51
CA ALA A 248 -15.83 -2.11 -5.70
C ALA A 248 -15.55 -3.16 -4.62
N GLY A 249 -14.28 -3.53 -4.50
CA GLY A 249 -13.73 -4.27 -3.39
C GLY A 249 -13.74 -3.43 -2.12
N HIS A 250 -12.77 -3.62 -1.27
CA HIS A 250 -12.66 -2.88 -0.01
C HIS A 250 -11.19 -2.78 0.35
N VAL A 251 -10.77 -1.68 0.95
CA VAL A 251 -9.52 -1.63 1.69
C VAL A 251 -9.79 -2.02 3.14
N ILE A 252 -9.15 -3.09 3.64
CA ILE A 252 -9.31 -3.54 5.02
C ILE A 252 -7.94 -3.71 5.67
N ALA A 253 -7.61 -2.81 6.60
CA ALA A 253 -6.31 -2.78 7.27
C ALA A 253 -6.43 -3.01 8.79
N THR A 254 -5.55 -3.85 9.32
CA THR A 254 -5.28 -3.97 10.75
C THR A 254 -3.80 -3.76 11.02
N ILE A 255 -3.47 -2.67 11.68
CA ILE A 255 -2.11 -2.23 11.95
C ILE A 255 -1.90 -2.24 13.46
N ARG A 256 -0.91 -2.98 13.95
CA ARG A 256 -0.66 -3.09 15.38
C ARG A 256 0.83 -3.10 15.72
N GLY A 257 1.24 -2.20 16.60
CA GLY A 257 2.64 -2.12 17.03
C GLY A 257 3.59 -1.69 15.91
N ALA A 258 3.06 -1.06 14.86
CA ALA A 258 3.83 -0.71 13.68
C ALA A 258 4.45 0.68 13.80
N ARG A 259 5.47 0.94 12.98
CA ARG A 259 6.20 2.21 12.93
C ARG A 259 6.31 2.69 11.49
N PHE A 260 5.92 3.93 11.22
CA PHE A 260 6.02 4.62 9.93
C PHE A 260 6.83 5.88 10.19
N VAL A 261 8.08 5.90 9.71
CA VAL A 261 9.09 6.80 10.25
C VAL A 261 9.98 7.39 9.17
N ASP A 262 9.88 8.70 9.01
CA ASP A 262 10.71 9.48 8.11
C ASP A 262 10.57 9.01 6.63
N ASN A 263 9.33 8.79 6.14
CA ASN A 263 8.98 8.40 4.75
C ASN A 263 8.61 9.62 3.88
N GLY A 264 8.55 9.48 2.55
CA GLY A 264 8.20 10.56 1.60
C GLY A 264 9.36 11.50 1.21
N ALA A 265 10.60 11.09 1.48
CA ALA A 265 11.75 11.99 1.35
C ALA A 265 12.34 12.07 -0.09
N TYR A 266 11.80 11.35 -1.07
CA TYR A 266 12.37 11.32 -2.43
C TYR A 266 12.27 12.69 -3.11
N CYS A 267 11.10 13.30 -3.08
CA CYS A 267 10.83 14.64 -3.62
C CYS A 267 11.08 15.74 -2.58
N HIS A 268 12.19 15.67 -1.85
CA HIS A 268 12.44 16.57 -0.72
C HIS A 268 12.42 18.07 -1.10
N PRO A 269 11.63 18.91 -0.39
CA PRO A 269 11.54 20.35 -0.65
C PRO A 269 12.86 21.13 -0.62
N ASP A 270 13.82 20.75 0.24
CA ASP A 270 15.14 21.38 0.30
C ASP A 270 15.93 21.27 -1.01
N LEU A 271 15.66 20.25 -1.82
CA LEU A 271 16.28 20.03 -3.13
C LEU A 271 15.49 20.70 -4.26
N LEU A 272 14.17 20.78 -4.10
CA LEU A 272 13.24 21.08 -5.18
C LEU A 272 12.64 22.49 -5.14
N ALA A 273 12.58 23.15 -3.98
CA ALA A 273 11.98 24.49 -3.82
C ALA A 273 12.60 25.56 -4.73
N ALA A 274 13.87 25.39 -5.15
CA ALA A 274 14.53 26.32 -6.06
C ALA A 274 13.98 26.28 -7.50
N PHE A 275 13.21 25.26 -7.85
CA PHE A 275 12.57 25.09 -9.16
C PHE A 275 11.13 25.60 -9.18
N MET A 276 10.52 25.86 -8.02
CA MET A 276 9.16 26.38 -7.90
C MET A 276 8.99 27.73 -8.58
N PRO A 277 7.81 28.00 -9.18
CA PRO A 277 7.50 29.32 -9.72
C PRO A 277 7.41 30.37 -8.59
N GLU A 278 7.53 31.65 -8.94
CA GLU A 278 7.47 32.76 -7.96
C GLU A 278 6.10 32.86 -7.26
N ALA A 279 5.04 32.42 -7.94
CA ALA A 279 3.68 32.33 -7.42
C ALA A 279 3.18 30.90 -7.66
N PRO A 280 3.41 29.97 -6.71
CA PRO A 280 3.03 28.56 -6.85
C PRO A 280 1.52 28.35 -6.80
N GLU A 281 0.79 29.23 -6.10
CA GLU A 281 -0.66 29.14 -5.94
C GLU A 281 -1.37 30.44 -6.34
N GLY A 282 -2.70 30.37 -6.55
CA GLY A 282 -3.54 31.56 -6.54
C GLY A 282 -5.00 31.37 -6.93
N GLU A 283 -5.88 32.05 -6.18
CA GLU A 283 -7.32 32.13 -6.43
C GLU A 283 -7.74 33.38 -7.24
N PHE A 284 -8.74 33.23 -8.11
CA PHE A 284 -9.26 34.29 -8.97
C PHE A 284 -10.79 34.22 -9.15
N GLU A 285 -11.39 35.41 -9.25
CA GLU A 285 -12.78 35.56 -9.66
C GLU A 285 -12.99 35.20 -11.15
N ALA A 286 -14.21 34.75 -11.48
CA ALA A 286 -14.58 34.39 -12.86
C ALA A 286 -14.25 35.51 -13.87
N GLY A 287 -13.55 35.12 -14.93
CA GLY A 287 -13.08 35.97 -16.03
C GLY A 287 -11.83 36.80 -15.74
N ALA A 288 -11.23 36.68 -14.54
CA ALA A 288 -10.06 37.48 -14.16
C ALA A 288 -8.73 36.93 -14.68
N ARG A 289 -8.62 35.60 -14.83
CA ARG A 289 -7.38 34.92 -15.21
C ARG A 289 -7.64 33.79 -16.21
N ALA A 290 -6.86 33.72 -17.29
CA ALA A 290 -6.88 32.56 -18.18
C ALA A 290 -5.78 31.58 -17.76
N GLU A 291 -5.96 30.29 -18.05
CA GLU A 291 -4.97 29.26 -17.73
C GLU A 291 -3.60 29.51 -18.39
N ALA A 292 -3.59 30.07 -19.61
CA ALA A 292 -2.35 30.43 -20.29
C ALA A 292 -1.56 31.56 -19.58
N ASP A 293 -2.15 32.21 -18.59
CA ASP A 293 -1.54 33.29 -17.81
C ASP A 293 -1.01 32.81 -16.44
N ILE A 294 -1.27 31.58 -16.01
CA ILE A 294 -0.68 30.99 -14.79
C ILE A 294 0.62 30.23 -15.16
N PRO A 295 1.49 29.91 -14.19
CA PRO A 295 2.66 29.08 -14.47
C PRO A 295 2.24 27.73 -15.08
N GLY A 296 3.04 27.23 -16.03
CA GLY A 296 2.89 25.88 -16.55
C GLY A 296 3.74 24.89 -15.75
N ASP A 297 3.72 23.63 -16.18
CA ASP A 297 4.45 22.53 -15.55
C ASP A 297 5.92 22.86 -15.27
N VAL A 298 6.39 22.46 -14.10
CA VAL A 298 7.80 22.59 -13.71
C VAL A 298 8.62 21.55 -14.49
N THR A 299 9.67 22.00 -15.17
CA THR A 299 10.49 21.12 -16.01
C THR A 299 11.99 21.40 -15.89
N GLY A 300 12.81 20.40 -16.19
CA GLY A 300 14.27 20.49 -16.15
C GLY A 300 14.84 20.37 -14.73
N THR A 301 14.13 19.68 -13.85
CA THR A 301 14.54 19.38 -12.48
C THR A 301 15.26 18.01 -12.44
N PRO A 302 15.73 17.54 -11.27
CA PRO A 302 16.23 16.17 -11.11
C PRO A 302 15.16 15.10 -11.43
N ASP A 303 13.89 15.38 -11.14
CA ASP A 303 12.73 14.58 -11.56
C ASP A 303 11.50 15.48 -11.69
N ASP A 304 11.07 15.74 -12.94
CA ASP A 304 9.95 16.65 -13.23
C ASP A 304 8.62 16.14 -12.65
N ARG A 305 8.54 14.87 -12.27
CA ARG A 305 7.35 14.24 -11.67
C ARG A 305 7.09 14.68 -10.23
N CYS A 306 8.11 15.17 -9.51
CA CYS A 306 7.97 15.65 -8.13
C CYS A 306 7.22 16.99 -7.99
N PHE A 307 6.49 17.42 -9.03
CA PHE A 307 5.78 18.68 -9.05
C PHE A 307 4.40 18.42 -9.60
N GLU A 308 3.41 18.52 -8.73
CA GLU A 308 2.02 18.49 -9.11
C GLU A 308 1.57 19.88 -9.55
N ARG A 309 0.65 19.93 -10.52
CA ARG A 309 0.01 21.17 -10.95
C ARG A 309 -1.48 20.94 -11.09
N GLU A 310 -2.21 21.51 -10.15
CA GLU A 310 -3.67 21.47 -10.11
C GLU A 310 -4.26 22.80 -10.59
N VAL A 311 -5.35 22.71 -11.34
CA VAL A 311 -6.03 23.91 -11.86
C VAL A 311 -7.53 23.69 -11.88
N ASP A 312 -8.21 24.46 -11.05
CA ASP A 312 -9.65 24.58 -11.08
C ASP A 312 -10.11 25.69 -12.00
N LEU A 313 -11.18 25.41 -12.73
CA LEU A 313 -11.76 26.32 -13.70
C LEU A 313 -13.20 26.68 -13.32
N HIS A 314 -13.52 27.96 -13.41
CA HIS A 314 -14.91 28.41 -13.44
C HIS A 314 -15.63 27.88 -14.70
N ASP A 315 -16.97 27.90 -14.67
CA ASP A 315 -17.85 27.55 -15.80
C ASP A 315 -17.52 28.26 -17.13
N ASP A 316 -16.91 29.45 -17.06
CA ASP A 316 -16.52 30.24 -18.24
C ASP A 316 -15.12 29.89 -18.80
N GLY A 317 -14.44 28.93 -18.18
CA GLY A 317 -13.11 28.44 -18.52
C GLY A 317 -11.96 29.34 -18.03
N SER A 318 -12.25 30.33 -17.19
CA SER A 318 -11.21 31.07 -16.45
C SER A 318 -10.76 30.28 -15.22
N VAL A 319 -9.52 30.52 -14.78
CA VAL A 319 -8.96 29.88 -13.58
C VAL A 319 -9.74 30.37 -12.37
N ALA A 320 -10.26 29.43 -11.59
CA ALA A 320 -10.78 29.66 -10.25
C ALA A 320 -9.63 29.63 -9.24
N GLU A 321 -8.82 28.59 -9.31
CA GLU A 321 -7.68 28.37 -8.45
C GLU A 321 -6.61 27.58 -9.22
N TYR A 322 -5.35 27.74 -8.82
CA TYR A 322 -4.31 26.83 -9.23
C TYR A 322 -3.34 26.65 -8.09
N GLU A 323 -2.72 25.49 -8.04
CA GLU A 323 -1.63 25.17 -7.14
C GLU A 323 -0.54 24.42 -7.91
N ILE A 324 0.70 24.69 -7.52
CA ILE A 324 1.86 23.91 -7.93
C ILE A 324 2.57 23.54 -6.65
N GLY A 325 2.47 22.26 -6.29
CA GLY A 325 3.06 21.67 -5.10
C GLY A 325 4.38 20.97 -5.41
N ILE A 326 5.10 20.62 -4.34
CA ILE A 326 6.13 19.58 -4.42
C ILE A 326 5.44 18.33 -3.90
N ASP A 327 5.40 17.30 -4.73
CA ASP A 327 4.71 16.05 -4.45
C ASP A 327 5.54 15.22 -3.48
N VAL A 328 5.19 15.28 -2.20
CA VAL A 328 5.83 14.56 -1.08
C VAL A 328 4.83 13.56 -0.53
N ASP A 329 5.32 12.50 0.10
CA ASP A 329 4.48 11.36 0.42
C ASP A 329 4.42 11.03 1.93
N ASP A 330 3.58 10.05 2.25
CA ASP A 330 3.03 9.80 3.56
C ASP A 330 3.75 8.75 4.41
N GLY A 331 3.31 8.71 5.67
CA GLY A 331 3.47 7.50 6.45
C GLY A 331 2.69 6.32 5.85
N ILE A 332 1.44 6.56 5.50
CA ILE A 332 0.46 5.59 5.03
C ILE A 332 -0.52 6.34 4.15
N ASP A 333 -0.77 5.82 2.95
CA ASP A 333 -1.80 6.30 2.05
C ASP A 333 -2.70 5.11 1.65
N PHE A 334 -4.03 5.22 1.77
CA PHE A 334 -4.97 4.20 1.28
C PHE A 334 -6.10 4.84 0.47
N ASP A 335 -6.31 4.33 -0.73
CA ASP A 335 -7.39 4.72 -1.62
C ASP A 335 -8.43 3.61 -1.84
N GLU A 336 -9.70 3.98 -1.76
CA GLU A 336 -10.80 3.21 -2.37
C GLU A 336 -11.57 4.13 -3.33
N ALA A 337 -11.43 3.86 -4.62
CA ALA A 337 -11.98 4.72 -5.68
C ALA A 337 -13.45 4.43 -6.03
N GLY A 338 -14.06 3.54 -5.28
CA GLY A 338 -15.03 2.59 -5.77
C GLY A 338 -16.42 2.78 -5.22
N ALA A 339 -16.95 1.75 -4.59
CA ALA A 339 -18.20 1.88 -3.81
C ALA A 339 -18.09 1.04 -2.54
N GLY A 340 -16.86 0.76 -2.15
CA GLY A 340 -16.48 -0.13 -1.09
C GLY A 340 -15.88 0.63 0.06
N ASP A 341 -16.05 0.10 1.26
CA ASP A 341 -15.51 0.78 2.42
C ASP A 341 -13.97 0.68 2.51
N LEU A 342 -13.35 1.78 2.92
CA LEU A 342 -12.04 1.84 3.55
C LEU A 342 -12.20 1.59 5.06
N ARG A 343 -11.61 0.51 5.58
CA ARG A 343 -11.72 0.12 6.99
C ARG A 343 -10.35 -0.08 7.63
N SER A 344 -9.96 0.83 8.52
CA SER A 344 -8.67 0.79 9.20
C SER A 344 -8.79 0.70 10.73
N LEU A 345 -8.06 -0.24 11.32
CA LEU A 345 -7.85 -0.34 12.75
C LEU A 345 -6.37 -0.26 13.08
N MET A 346 -5.97 0.83 13.73
CA MET A 346 -4.60 1.10 14.15
C MET A 346 -4.45 1.06 15.68
N ILE A 347 -3.52 0.26 16.18
CA ILE A 347 -3.35 0.02 17.62
C ILE A 347 -1.88 0.07 18.03
N ASP A 348 -1.54 0.86 19.05
CA ASP A 348 -0.18 0.91 19.61
C ASP A 348 0.91 1.24 18.57
N SER A 349 0.59 2.07 17.56
CA SER A 349 1.49 2.39 16.44
C SER A 349 2.06 3.81 16.52
N GLU A 350 3.21 4.03 15.88
CA GLU A 350 3.90 5.32 15.77
C GLU A 350 4.00 5.73 14.30
N ILE A 351 3.63 6.98 14.03
CA ILE A 351 3.68 7.65 12.75
C ILE A 351 4.43 8.95 13.00
N ARG A 352 5.61 9.10 12.40
CA ARG A 352 6.51 10.17 12.80
C ARG A 352 7.43 10.63 11.69
N GLY A 353 7.43 11.93 11.46
CA GLY A 353 8.46 12.56 10.64
C GLY A 353 8.29 12.33 9.14
N ASN A 354 7.11 11.90 8.70
CA ASN A 354 6.84 11.75 7.28
C ASN A 354 6.76 13.12 6.60
N PHE A 355 6.99 13.13 5.29
CA PHE A 355 7.24 14.34 4.53
C PHE A 355 5.99 14.98 3.97
N ASP A 356 4.85 14.29 4.06
CA ASP A 356 3.53 14.90 4.04
C ASP A 356 2.70 14.53 5.29
N GLU A 357 1.54 13.93 5.13
CA GLU A 357 0.69 13.42 6.19
C GLU A 357 1.29 12.18 6.90
N GLY A 358 0.78 11.96 8.10
CA GLY A 358 1.04 10.74 8.83
C GLY A 358 0.30 9.55 8.25
N VAL A 359 -0.98 9.78 7.99
CA VAL A 359 -1.95 8.86 7.45
C VAL A 359 -2.85 9.71 6.58
N ASP A 360 -2.94 9.39 5.30
CA ASP A 360 -4.01 9.86 4.43
C ASP A 360 -4.87 8.66 4.01
N TYR A 361 -6.18 8.88 3.99
CA TYR A 361 -7.20 7.86 3.67
C TYR A 361 -8.28 8.51 2.83
N ASP A 362 -8.34 8.13 1.56
CA ASP A 362 -9.28 8.69 0.61
C ASP A 362 -10.28 7.64 0.13
N GLU A 363 -11.54 8.04 0.14
CA GLU A 363 -12.63 7.27 -0.45
C GLU A 363 -13.36 8.15 -1.46
N GLU A 364 -13.10 7.91 -2.75
CA GLU A 364 -13.64 8.73 -3.85
C GLU A 364 -15.02 8.26 -4.31
N GLY A 365 -15.55 7.22 -3.66
CA GLY A 365 -16.69 6.44 -4.08
C GLY A 365 -17.88 6.53 -3.16
N ALA A 366 -18.89 5.69 -3.40
CA ALA A 366 -20.08 5.62 -2.54
C ALA A 366 -19.89 4.74 -1.28
N GLY A 367 -18.63 4.42 -0.94
CA GLY A 367 -18.23 3.57 0.17
C GLY A 367 -18.33 4.28 1.52
N HIS A 368 -17.43 3.97 2.44
CA HIS A 368 -17.36 4.65 3.73
C HIS A 368 -15.95 4.56 4.26
N ILE A 369 -15.50 5.60 4.96
CA ILE A 369 -14.29 5.54 5.79
C ILE A 369 -14.66 5.13 7.21
N LEU A 370 -14.13 3.99 7.65
CA LEU A 370 -14.22 3.50 9.03
C LEU A 370 -12.82 3.42 9.64
N ALA A 371 -12.39 4.49 10.30
CA ALA A 371 -11.06 4.60 10.88
C ALA A 371 -11.08 4.58 12.42
N SER A 372 -10.23 3.72 13.00
CA SER A 372 -10.12 3.58 14.46
C SER A 372 -8.68 3.57 14.93
N TYR A 373 -8.33 4.57 15.73
CA TYR A 373 -7.02 4.76 16.35
C TYR A 373 -7.08 4.49 17.84
N LEU A 374 -6.29 3.52 18.31
CA LEU A 374 -6.21 3.16 19.72
C LEU A 374 -4.75 3.22 20.19
N ARG A 375 -4.41 4.24 20.98
CA ARG A 375 -3.02 4.48 21.42
C ARG A 375 -2.06 4.63 20.24
N ALA A 376 -2.52 5.27 19.17
CA ALA A 376 -1.66 5.68 18.06
C ALA A 376 -1.00 7.02 18.37
N THR A 377 0.22 7.23 17.88
CA THR A 377 0.96 8.50 18.02
C THR A 377 1.35 9.00 16.64
N GLY A 378 0.79 10.13 16.22
CA GLY A 378 1.22 10.92 15.08
C GLY A 378 2.03 12.12 15.57
N THR A 379 3.27 12.30 15.12
CA THR A 379 4.06 13.45 15.56
C THR A 379 5.14 13.87 14.59
N GLY A 380 5.27 15.18 14.36
CA GLY A 380 6.37 15.69 13.54
C GLY A 380 6.23 15.39 12.05
N ASN A 381 5.04 15.00 11.57
CA ASN A 381 4.78 14.90 10.13
C ASN A 381 4.74 16.31 9.53
N ALA A 382 5.03 16.43 8.24
CA ALA A 382 5.13 17.72 7.58
C ALA A 382 3.76 18.38 7.46
N ASP A 383 2.70 17.60 7.26
CA ASP A 383 1.32 18.08 7.29
C ASP A 383 0.51 17.40 8.40
N ASP A 384 -0.61 16.74 8.11
CA ASP A 384 -1.50 16.20 9.13
C ASP A 384 -0.93 14.97 9.88
N ALA A 385 -1.46 14.70 11.07
CA ALA A 385 -1.20 13.43 11.74
C ALA A 385 -2.07 12.28 11.20
N PHE A 386 -3.35 12.58 10.93
CA PHE A 386 -4.36 11.63 10.48
C PHE A 386 -5.42 12.36 9.66
N LYS A 387 -5.45 12.15 8.35
CA LYS A 387 -6.39 12.74 7.41
C LYS A 387 -7.32 11.67 6.84
N HIS A 388 -8.54 12.10 6.52
CA HIS A 388 -9.60 11.24 6.00
C HIS A 388 -10.54 12.09 5.18
N SER A 389 -10.66 11.77 3.89
CA SER A 389 -11.47 12.54 2.94
C SER A 389 -12.43 11.59 2.23
N GLU A 390 -13.72 11.86 2.30
CA GLU A 390 -14.73 11.12 1.54
C GLU A 390 -15.49 12.06 0.61
N ALA A 391 -15.34 11.82 -0.70
CA ALA A 391 -15.69 12.79 -1.73
C ALA A 391 -17.09 12.60 -2.31
N ASP A 392 -17.74 11.47 -2.04
CA ASP A 392 -18.99 11.05 -2.70
C ASP A 392 -20.08 10.77 -1.63
N ALA A 393 -21.05 9.90 -1.92
CA ALA A 393 -22.22 9.71 -1.06
C ALA A 393 -21.98 8.81 0.16
N GLY A 394 -20.72 8.59 0.53
CA GLY A 394 -20.27 7.65 1.54
C GLY A 394 -20.44 8.17 2.96
N GLY A 395 -19.40 8.20 3.77
CA GLY A 395 -19.50 8.77 5.11
C GLY A 395 -18.34 8.38 6.00
N VAL A 396 -17.96 9.30 6.89
CA VAL A 396 -16.78 9.15 7.74
C VAL A 396 -17.15 8.81 9.18
N VAL A 397 -16.72 7.62 9.62
CA VAL A 397 -16.85 7.14 11.00
C VAL A 397 -15.49 7.02 11.66
N GLY A 398 -15.11 8.06 12.40
CA GLY A 398 -13.82 8.17 13.08
C GLY A 398 -13.88 7.82 14.58
N ALA A 399 -12.87 7.10 15.07
CA ALA A 399 -12.68 6.89 16.50
C ALA A 399 -11.21 7.06 16.92
N MET A 400 -10.94 7.99 17.83
CA MET A 400 -9.62 8.20 18.43
C MET A 400 -9.68 7.96 19.94
N THR A 401 -8.92 6.98 20.44
CA THR A 401 -8.89 6.64 21.87
C THR A 401 -7.46 6.59 22.40
N ALA A 402 -7.18 7.44 23.39
CA ALA A 402 -5.88 7.55 24.05
C ALA A 402 -4.72 7.76 23.06
N SER A 403 -4.99 8.45 21.95
CA SER A 403 -4.02 8.76 20.90
C SER A 403 -3.36 10.12 21.15
N ILE A 404 -2.25 10.36 20.47
CA ILE A 404 -1.47 11.61 20.54
C ILE A 404 -1.24 12.10 19.10
N ALA A 405 -1.54 13.36 18.82
CA ALA A 405 -1.23 14.02 17.55
C ALA A 405 -0.61 15.39 17.83
N THR A 406 0.71 15.50 17.74
CA THR A 406 1.42 16.70 18.20
C THR A 406 2.60 17.07 17.33
N ALA A 407 2.85 18.37 17.20
CA ALA A 407 4.02 18.89 16.48
C ALA A 407 4.03 18.51 14.99
N ASN A 408 2.87 18.30 14.38
CA ASN A 408 2.77 18.16 12.93
C ASN A 408 2.64 19.55 12.28
N GLY A 409 3.02 19.68 11.00
CA GLY A 409 2.93 20.97 10.32
C GLY A 409 1.51 21.33 9.89
N GLY A 410 0.62 20.35 9.71
CA GLY A 410 -0.81 20.54 9.53
C GLY A 410 -1.57 20.45 10.85
N LYS A 411 -2.71 19.76 10.82
CA LYS A 411 -3.65 19.50 11.92
C LYS A 411 -3.29 18.23 12.68
N GLY A 412 -3.95 18.06 13.83
CA GLY A 412 -3.82 16.85 14.63
C GLY A 412 -4.61 15.66 14.06
N ALA A 413 -5.81 15.91 13.54
CA ALA A 413 -6.60 14.94 12.80
C ALA A 413 -7.71 15.66 12.01
N VAL A 414 -8.01 15.17 10.82
CA VAL A 414 -9.09 15.63 9.94
C VAL A 414 -10.05 14.47 9.69
N PHE A 415 -11.34 14.78 9.64
CA PHE A 415 -12.40 13.88 9.21
C PHE A 415 -13.41 14.68 8.40
N GLU A 416 -13.40 14.48 7.10
CA GLU A 416 -14.14 15.28 6.12
C GLU A 416 -15.06 14.43 5.26
N GLU A 417 -16.21 15.00 4.89
CA GLU A 417 -17.19 14.39 4.00
C GLU A 417 -17.86 15.48 3.17
N GLU A 418 -17.82 15.31 1.86
CA GLU A 418 -18.11 16.37 0.87
C GLU A 418 -19.51 16.26 0.21
N ASP A 419 -20.12 15.07 0.11
CA ASP A 419 -21.43 14.85 -0.54
C ASP A 419 -22.38 14.10 0.39
N GLY A 420 -23.16 13.13 -0.09
CA GLY A 420 -24.41 12.70 0.56
C GLY A 420 -24.30 11.90 1.87
N GLY A 421 -23.13 11.88 2.51
CA GLY A 421 -22.78 11.08 3.67
C GLY A 421 -23.07 11.71 5.04
N ASP A 422 -22.52 11.11 6.10
CA ASP A 422 -22.60 11.61 7.48
C ASP A 422 -21.20 11.55 8.12
N VAL A 423 -20.79 12.59 8.85
CA VAL A 423 -19.60 12.55 9.72
C VAL A 423 -19.95 12.19 11.15
N THR A 424 -19.41 11.08 11.66
CA THR A 424 -19.55 10.66 13.06
C THR A 424 -18.19 10.37 13.71
N VAL A 425 -17.76 11.23 14.64
CA VAL A 425 -16.44 11.13 15.28
C VAL A 425 -16.53 10.97 16.80
N THR A 426 -15.78 10.01 17.37
CA THR A 426 -15.61 9.85 18.82
C THR A 426 -14.15 10.00 19.23
N VAL A 427 -13.86 10.98 20.09
CA VAL A 427 -12.51 11.27 20.60
C VAL A 427 -12.48 11.11 22.12
N THR A 428 -11.71 10.16 22.64
CA THR A 428 -11.64 9.87 24.07
C THR A 428 -10.21 9.83 24.60
N GLY A 429 -9.88 10.69 25.55
CA GLY A 429 -8.56 10.68 26.20
C GLY A 429 -7.39 11.01 25.27
N THR A 430 -7.66 11.70 24.16
CA THR A 430 -6.68 12.06 23.14
C THR A 430 -5.98 13.37 23.49
N ILE A 431 -4.73 13.53 23.02
CA ILE A 431 -3.97 14.76 23.16
C ILE A 431 -3.62 15.30 21.77
N THR A 432 -4.00 16.55 21.49
CA THR A 432 -3.51 17.31 20.34
C THR A 432 -2.81 18.59 20.82
N GLY A 433 -1.76 19.02 20.13
CA GLY A 433 -0.99 20.18 20.57
C GLY A 433 0.25 20.50 19.75
N ASN A 434 0.44 21.80 19.50
CA ASN A 434 1.52 22.36 18.68
C ASN A 434 1.47 21.86 17.23
N ASN A 435 0.28 21.55 16.72
CA ASN A 435 0.05 21.40 15.28
C ASN A 435 -0.08 22.83 14.70
N ASP A 436 0.57 23.14 13.56
CA ASP A 436 0.81 24.53 13.10
C ASP A 436 0.53 24.75 11.61
N ASP A 437 -0.73 24.60 11.24
CA ASP A 437 -1.35 25.01 9.97
C ASP A 437 -1.58 26.54 9.85
N GLY A 438 -1.27 27.28 10.91
CA GLY A 438 -1.48 28.73 10.97
C GLY A 438 -2.90 29.17 11.38
N ASP A 439 -3.82 28.26 11.70
CA ASP A 439 -5.18 28.58 12.14
C ASP A 439 -5.54 28.11 13.58
N ASP A 440 -4.57 27.54 14.29
CA ASP A 440 -4.71 26.97 15.64
C ASP A 440 -5.73 25.81 15.69
N THR A 441 -5.70 24.88 14.71
CA THR A 441 -6.58 23.69 14.63
C THR A 441 -5.85 22.37 14.91
N GLY A 442 -6.43 21.59 15.83
CA GLY A 442 -5.89 20.30 16.27
C GLY A 442 -6.84 19.14 16.01
N LEU A 443 -8.11 19.43 15.74
CA LEU A 443 -9.10 18.48 15.27
C LEU A 443 -10.03 19.24 14.34
N GLU A 444 -10.05 18.85 13.08
CA GLU A 444 -10.98 19.36 12.09
C GLU A 444 -12.04 18.30 11.78
N LEU A 445 -13.25 18.79 11.57
CA LEU A 445 -14.45 17.98 11.35
C LEU A 445 -15.32 18.71 10.34
N VAL A 446 -15.41 18.20 9.12
CA VAL A 446 -16.13 18.88 8.04
C VAL A 446 -17.28 18.00 7.56
N GLN A 447 -18.43 18.63 7.36
CA GLN A 447 -19.62 18.04 6.75
C GLN A 447 -20.18 19.15 5.84
N GLU A 448 -19.83 19.09 4.56
CA GLU A 448 -20.07 20.17 3.60
C GLU A 448 -21.53 20.19 3.08
N ASP A 449 -22.21 19.07 3.23
CA ASP A 449 -23.42 18.69 2.55
C ASP A 449 -24.70 18.82 3.45
N ALA A 450 -25.84 18.35 2.95
CA ALA A 450 -27.07 18.18 3.72
C ALA A 450 -27.02 17.04 4.78
N GLY A 451 -25.93 16.29 4.88
CA GLY A 451 -25.62 15.24 5.82
C GLY A 451 -25.59 15.71 7.27
N ALA A 452 -25.42 14.76 8.19
CA ALA A 452 -25.44 15.02 9.63
C ALA A 452 -24.06 14.83 10.25
N GLY A 453 -23.43 15.93 10.63
CA GLY A 453 -22.19 15.92 11.39
C GLY A 453 -22.41 15.83 12.91
N ALA A 454 -21.77 14.86 13.56
CA ALA A 454 -21.78 14.71 15.02
C ALA A 454 -20.43 14.25 15.57
N ALA A 455 -19.94 14.95 16.60
CA ALA A 455 -18.72 14.56 17.29
C ALA A 455 -18.89 14.54 18.82
N THR A 456 -18.28 13.55 19.48
CA THR A 456 -18.20 13.47 20.95
C THR A 456 -16.76 13.45 21.40
N VAL A 457 -16.37 14.43 22.22
CA VAL A 457 -15.03 14.57 22.79
C VAL A 457 -15.11 14.39 24.30
N THR A 458 -14.41 13.40 24.86
CA THR A 458 -14.45 13.10 26.30
C THR A 458 -13.06 12.97 26.89
N GLY A 459 -12.77 13.76 27.93
CA GLY A 459 -11.50 13.64 28.67
C GLY A 459 -10.23 13.90 27.85
N SER A 460 -10.34 14.63 26.74
CA SER A 460 -9.24 14.93 25.80
C SER A 460 -8.64 16.33 26.04
N THR A 461 -7.34 16.46 25.77
CA THR A 461 -6.62 17.75 25.79
C THR A 461 -6.32 18.16 24.35
N LEU A 462 -7.13 19.06 23.81
CA LEU A 462 -6.96 19.59 22.46
C LEU A 462 -6.47 21.03 22.61
N ALA A 463 -5.14 21.22 22.58
CA ALA A 463 -4.52 22.52 22.84
C ALA A 463 -4.77 23.49 21.68
N ASP A 464 -4.73 22.97 20.46
CA ASP A 464 -4.97 23.69 19.20
C ASP A 464 -6.48 23.63 18.86
N GLY A 465 -7.39 23.75 19.82
CA GLY A 465 -8.82 23.88 19.50
C GLY A 465 -9.49 22.68 18.79
N ILE A 466 -10.63 22.99 18.16
CA ILE A 466 -11.43 22.14 17.28
C ILE A 466 -12.02 23.09 16.23
N ASP A 467 -11.83 22.80 14.95
CA ASP A 467 -12.65 23.38 13.89
C ASP A 467 -13.75 22.39 13.49
N ALA A 468 -14.96 22.91 13.29
CA ALA A 468 -16.13 22.09 13.01
C ALA A 468 -17.10 22.83 12.10
N GLU A 469 -17.16 22.40 10.85
CA GLU A 469 -18.12 22.81 9.84
C GLU A 469 -19.19 21.72 9.67
N GLY A 470 -20.48 22.09 9.66
CA GLY A 470 -21.58 21.11 9.59
C GLY A 470 -21.72 20.15 10.79
N VAL A 471 -20.76 20.14 11.73
CA VAL A 471 -20.65 19.13 12.79
C VAL A 471 -21.05 19.67 14.17
N THR A 472 -21.97 18.97 14.83
CA THR A 472 -22.32 19.26 16.23
C THR A 472 -21.35 18.58 17.20
N VAL A 473 -20.51 19.38 17.85
CA VAL A 473 -19.54 18.89 18.84
C VAL A 473 -20.11 18.88 20.27
N THR A 474 -20.08 17.72 20.92
CA THR A 474 -20.38 17.55 22.35
C THR A 474 -19.10 17.27 23.12
N ARG A 475 -18.81 18.06 24.16
CA ARG A 475 -17.57 17.94 24.96
C ARG A 475 -17.86 17.72 26.44
N ASP A 476 -17.34 16.62 26.98
CA ASP A 476 -17.53 16.15 28.38
C ASP A 476 -16.22 15.98 29.17
#